data_AF-A0A392NLH3-F1
#
_entry.id   AF-A0A392NLH3-F1
#
_cell.length_a   1.000
_cell.length_b   1.000
_cell.length_c   1.000
_cell.angle_alpha   90.00
_cell.angle_beta   90.00
_cell.angle_gamma   90.00
#
_symmetry.space_group_name_H-M   'P 1'
#
loop_
_entity.id
_entity.type
_entity.pdbx_description
1 polymer ?
#
loop_
_entity_poly.entity_id
_entity_poly.type
_entity_poly.pdbx_seq_one_letter_code
_entity_poly.pdbx_strand_id
1 'polypeptide(L)' 'TLGNGNMNTVESPRERPFFTSSEERLQKLSRYRNKKAKRNFGRKIKYACRKALADSQPRIRGRFAKNEESEANRE' A
#
# COMPACT_ATOMS: atom_id res chain seq x y z
N THR A 1 24.91 44.86 21.33
CA THR A 1 25.48 43.68 20.65
C THR A 1 24.37 42.71 20.38
N LEU A 2 24.49 42.02 19.24
CA LEU A 2 23.50 41.21 18.53
C LEU A 2 22.80 40.15 19.42
N GLY A 3 21.51 39.88 19.14
CA GLY A 3 20.82 38.75 19.77
C GLY A 3 19.33 38.60 19.49
N ASN A 4 18.84 38.92 18.29
CA ASN A 4 17.47 38.59 17.86
C ASN A 4 17.29 37.06 17.75
N GLY A 5 16.77 36.43 18.80
CA GLY A 5 16.29 35.05 18.77
C GLY A 5 14.86 34.98 18.25
N ASN A 6 14.71 35.03 16.93
CA ASN A 6 13.49 34.67 16.23
C ASN A 6 13.20 33.18 16.50
N MET A 7 12.35 32.88 17.48
CA MET A 7 11.83 31.53 17.69
C MET A 7 10.89 31.21 16.53
N ASN A 8 11.45 30.60 15.48
CA ASN A 8 10.66 29.95 14.45
C ASN A 8 9.77 28.90 15.14
N THR A 9 8.50 29.23 15.33
CA THR A 9 7.45 28.25 15.58
C THR A 9 7.36 27.38 14.34
N VAL A 10 8.12 26.28 14.32
CA VAL A 10 7.97 25.24 13.33
C VAL A 10 6.54 24.73 13.49
N GLU A 11 5.63 25.15 12.59
CA GLU A 11 4.30 24.57 12.48
C GLU A 11 4.48 23.07 12.21
N SER A 12 4.32 22.30 13.28
CA SER A 12 4.21 20.84 13.22
C SER A 12 2.99 20.51 12.34
N PRO A 13 3.09 19.64 11.31
CA PRO A 13 1.96 19.27 10.45
C PRO A 13 0.82 18.46 11.12
N ARG A 14 0.57 18.67 12.41
CA ARG A 14 -0.31 17.87 13.27
C ARG A 14 -1.59 18.59 13.68
N GLU A 15 -2.04 19.59 12.94
CA GLU A 15 -3.41 20.07 13.03
C GLU A 15 -4.14 19.80 11.73
N ARG A 16 -4.74 18.60 11.63
CA ARG A 16 -5.83 18.43 10.67
C ARG A 16 -6.96 19.32 11.17
N PRO A 17 -7.42 20.34 10.42
CA PRO A 17 -8.60 21.06 10.84
C PRO A 17 -9.74 20.04 10.92
N PHE A 18 -10.36 19.95 12.10
CA PHE A 18 -11.47 19.06 12.42
C PHE A 18 -12.75 19.35 11.60
N PHE A 19 -12.66 20.23 10.60
CA PHE A 19 -13.74 20.60 9.70
C PHE A 19 -13.21 20.50 8.26
N THR A 20 -13.31 19.32 7.65
CA THR A 20 -13.41 19.31 6.19
C THR A 20 -14.64 20.15 5.85
N SER A 21 -14.51 21.16 4.99
CA SER A 21 -15.66 21.90 4.48
C SER A 21 -16.77 20.91 4.08
N SER A 22 -18.04 21.26 4.31
CA SER A 22 -19.20 20.41 3.96
C SER A 22 -19.07 19.89 2.53
N GLU A 23 -18.58 20.72 1.63
CA GLU A 23 -18.33 20.38 0.23
C GLU A 23 -17.24 19.32 0.05
N GLU A 24 -16.08 19.47 0.69
CA GLU A 24 -15.01 18.47 0.63
C GLU A 24 -15.47 17.11 1.17
N ARG A 25 -16.29 17.12 2.22
CA ARG A 25 -16.86 15.90 2.79
C ARG A 25 -17.79 15.21 1.77
N LEU A 26 -18.66 15.98 1.12
CA LEU A 26 -19.55 15.46 0.08
C LEU A 26 -18.77 14.88 -1.11
N GLN A 27 -17.72 15.55 -1.55
CA GLN A 27 -16.83 15.06 -2.61
C GLN A 27 -16.14 13.73 -2.21
N LYS A 28 -15.60 13.64 -0.99
CA LYS A 28 -15.00 12.40 -0.44
C LYS A 28 -16.01 11.25 -0.35
N LEU A 29 -17.24 11.54 0.13
CA LEU A 29 -18.33 10.56 0.21
C LEU A 29 -18.79 10.07 -1.16
N SER A 30 -18.93 10.98 -2.14
CA SER A 30 -19.27 10.64 -3.52
C SER A 30 -18.20 9.70 -4.12
N ARG A 31 -16.92 10.06 -3.99
CA ARG A 31 -15.80 9.21 -4.43
C ARG A 31 -15.82 7.84 -3.76
N TYR A 32 -16.12 7.79 -2.46
CA TYR A 32 -16.25 6.52 -1.71
C TYR A 32 -17.41 5.67 -2.23
N ARG A 33 -18.62 6.23 -2.38
CA ARG A 33 -19.81 5.52 -2.87
C ARG A 33 -19.58 4.94 -4.27
N ASN A 34 -19.03 5.75 -5.18
CA ASN A 34 -18.68 5.33 -6.53
C ASN A 34 -17.64 4.19 -6.53
N LYS A 35 -16.60 4.29 -5.68
CA LYS A 35 -15.61 3.22 -5.53
C LYS A 35 -16.20 1.96 -4.90
N LYS A 36 -17.11 2.10 -3.94
CA LYS A 36 -17.80 0.97 -3.27
C LYS A 36 -18.64 0.18 -4.26
N ALA A 37 -19.41 0.84 -5.11
CA ALA A 37 -20.22 0.20 -6.15
C ALA A 37 -19.38 -0.55 -7.19
N LYS A 38 -18.15 -0.07 -7.48
CA LYS A 38 -17.25 -0.64 -8.49
C LYS A 38 -16.15 -1.55 -7.90
N ARG A 39 -16.34 -2.09 -6.69
CA ARG A 39 -15.37 -3.02 -6.09
C ARG A 39 -15.35 -4.34 -6.85
N ASN A 40 -14.16 -4.93 -6.98
CA ASN A 40 -13.99 -6.25 -7.57
C ASN A 40 -13.89 -7.28 -6.44
N PHE A 41 -14.87 -8.17 -6.33
CA PHE A 41 -14.88 -9.25 -5.33
C PHE A 41 -14.36 -10.59 -5.88
N GLY A 42 -14.36 -10.75 -7.20
CA GLY A 42 -13.76 -11.90 -7.86
C GLY A 42 -12.23 -11.91 -7.74
N ARG A 43 -11.65 -13.11 -7.87
CA ARG A 43 -10.19 -13.26 -7.92
C ARG A 43 -9.66 -12.62 -9.21
N LYS A 44 -8.84 -11.57 -9.08
CA LYS A 44 -8.19 -10.88 -10.20
C LYS A 44 -6.69 -11.15 -10.20
N ILE A 45 -6.18 -11.72 -11.30
CA ILE A 45 -4.75 -11.86 -11.54
C ILE A 45 -4.26 -10.55 -12.16
N LYS A 46 -3.48 -9.76 -11.42
CA LYS A 46 -2.94 -8.48 -11.92
C LYS A 46 -1.70 -8.68 -12.80
N TYR A 47 -0.83 -9.63 -12.43
CA TYR A 47 0.44 -9.89 -13.11
C TYR A 47 0.44 -11.30 -13.68
N ALA A 48 0.20 -11.41 -14.98
CA ALA A 48 0.15 -12.70 -15.67
C ALA A 48 1.49 -13.45 -15.61
N CYS A 49 2.61 -12.73 -15.81
CA CYS A 49 3.95 -13.31 -15.75
C CYS A 49 4.24 -13.98 -14.40
N ARG A 50 3.93 -13.33 -13.27
CA ARG A 50 4.12 -13.89 -11.93
C ARG A 50 3.22 -15.10 -11.68
N LYS A 51 2.00 -15.12 -12.25
CA LYS A 51 1.10 -16.28 -12.14
C LYS A 51 1.68 -17.47 -12.89
N ALA A 52 2.12 -17.27 -14.14
CA ALA A 52 2.74 -18.32 -14.94
C ALA A 52 3.98 -18.92 -14.24
N LEU A 53 4.85 -18.07 -13.68
CA LEU A 53 5.99 -18.53 -12.89
C LEU A 53 5.54 -19.35 -11.66
N ALA A 54 4.54 -18.89 -10.92
CA ALA A 54 4.04 -19.61 -9.74
C ALA A 54 3.33 -20.94 -10.08
N ASP A 55 2.80 -21.07 -11.30
CA ASP A 55 2.14 -22.29 -11.79
C ASP A 55 3.16 -23.33 -12.26
N SER A 56 4.31 -22.91 -12.81
CA SER A 56 5.37 -23.80 -13.27
C SER A 56 6.33 -24.27 -12.16
N GLN A 57 6.35 -23.62 -10.99
CA GLN A 57 7.23 -23.98 -9.88
C GLN A 57 6.82 -25.31 -9.21
N PRO A 58 7.79 -26.17 -8.83
CA PRO A 58 7.50 -27.45 -8.19
C PRO A 58 6.87 -27.27 -6.80
N ARG A 59 5.88 -28.11 -6.47
CA ARG A 59 5.16 -28.04 -5.20
C ARG A 59 5.09 -29.38 -4.47
N ILE A 60 5.23 -29.34 -3.15
CA ILE A 60 5.03 -30.47 -2.24
C ILE A 60 3.93 -30.07 -1.25
N ARG A 61 2.80 -30.79 -1.27
CA ARG A 61 1.62 -30.53 -0.42
C ARG A 61 1.14 -29.06 -0.48
N GLY A 62 1.18 -28.45 -1.67
CA GLY A 62 0.74 -27.07 -1.92
C GLY A 62 1.77 -25.97 -1.65
N ARG A 63 2.90 -26.30 -1.01
CA ARG A 63 4.03 -25.39 -0.78
C ARG A 63 5.02 -25.51 -1.93
N PHE A 64 5.71 -24.43 -2.28
CA PHE A 64 6.84 -24.55 -3.21
C PHE A 64 7.93 -25.42 -2.58
N ALA A 65 8.48 -26.34 -3.37
CA ALA A 65 9.65 -27.11 -2.95
C ALA A 65 10.85 -26.18 -2.85
N LYS A 66 11.68 -26.35 -1.82
CA LYS A 66 13.02 -25.77 -1.81
C LYS A 66 13.91 -26.66 -2.67
N ASN A 67 14.76 -26.06 -3.47
CA ASN A 67 15.85 -26.82 -4.07
C ASN A 67 16.87 -27.02 -2.95
N GLU A 68 16.88 -28.19 -2.33
CA GLU A 68 17.91 -28.57 -1.33
C GLU A 68 19.33 -28.36 -1.90
N GLU A 69 19.48 -28.46 -3.22
CA GLU A 69 20.72 -28.19 -3.97
C GLU A 69 21.14 -26.70 -4.01
N SER A 70 20.21 -25.77 -3.78
CA SER A 70 20.49 -24.32 -3.82
C SER A 70 20.97 -23.73 -2.50
N GLU A 71 20.73 -24.42 -1.39
CA GLU A 71 21.24 -24.05 -0.06
C GLU A 71 22.64 -24.64 0.17
N ALA A 72 22.93 -25.83 -0.38
CA ALA A 72 24.28 -26.44 -0.33
C ALA A 72 25.34 -25.73 -1.19
N ASN A 73 24.93 -24.88 -2.14
CA ASN A 73 25.82 -24.12 -3.04
C ASN A 73 26.02 -22.65 -2.60
N ARG A 74 25.46 -22.27 -1.45
CA ARG A 74 25.60 -20.93 -0.85
C ARG A 74 26.51 -20.90 0.38
N GLU A 75 27.12 -22.04 0.72
CA GLU A 75 28.11 -22.17 1.79
C GLU A 75 29.52 -22.21 1.21
#